data_AF-X1EP92-F1
#
_entry.id   AF-X1EP92-F1
#
_cell.length_a   1.000
_cell.length_b   1.000
_cell.length_c   1.000
_cell.angle_alpha   90.00
_cell.angle_beta   90.00
_cell.angle_gamma   90.00
#
_symmetry.space_group_name_H-M   'P 1'
#
loop_
_entity.id
_entity.type
_entity.pdbx_description
1 polymer ?
#
loop_
_entity_poly.entity_id
_entity_poly.type
_entity_poly.pdbx_seq_one_letter_code
_entity_poly.pdbx_strand_id
1 'polypeptide(L)' 'MSKGNRSSNDDRSDSMNPNNPAHEASEDNRADQLNPDHEAYHESRGSDDEDEEEDP' A
#
# COMPACT_ATOMS: atom_id res chain seq x y z
N MET A 1 -21.15 13.85 -17.67
CA MET A 1 -21.02 13.66 -16.21
C MET A 1 -19.81 14.46 -15.76
N SER A 2 -20.02 15.69 -15.29
CA SER A 2 -18.94 16.47 -14.69
C SER A 2 -18.62 15.80 -13.35
N LYS A 3 -17.43 15.19 -13.24
CA LYS A 3 -16.92 14.71 -11.96
C LYS A 3 -16.74 15.97 -11.12
N GLY A 4 -17.71 16.23 -10.24
CA GLY A 4 -17.62 17.27 -9.23
C GLY A 4 -16.23 17.17 -8.63
N ASN A 5 -15.53 18.31 -8.59
CA ASN A 5 -14.14 18.44 -8.21
C ASN A 5 -13.95 17.90 -6.79
N ARG A 6 -13.79 16.57 -6.65
CA ARG A 6 -13.50 15.90 -5.40
C ARG A 6 -12.27 16.58 -4.87
N SER A 7 -12.46 17.27 -3.76
CA SER A 7 -11.34 17.93 -3.13
C SER A 7 -10.42 16.84 -2.59
N SER A 8 -9.14 17.16 -2.41
CA SER A 8 -8.23 16.26 -1.70
C SER A 8 -8.75 15.91 -0.29
N ASN A 9 -9.71 16.67 0.24
CA ASN A 9 -10.36 16.37 1.50
C ASN A 9 -11.43 15.27 1.39
N ASP A 10 -12.12 15.18 0.25
CA ASP A 10 -13.11 14.12 0.00
C ASP A 10 -12.41 12.77 -0.19
N ASP A 11 -11.29 12.74 -0.94
CA ASP A 11 -10.51 11.50 -1.14
C ASP A 11 -9.87 11.01 0.17
N ARG A 12 -9.38 11.93 1.02
CA ARG A 12 -8.88 11.61 2.37
C ARG A 12 -9.98 11.14 3.30
N SER A 13 -11.18 11.68 3.16
CA SER A 13 -12.32 11.27 3.98
C SER A 13 -12.76 9.86 3.63
N ASP A 14 -12.77 9.51 2.34
CA ASP A 14 -13.03 8.15 1.90
C ASP A 14 -11.94 7.19 2.39
N SER A 15 -10.66 7.57 2.32
CA SER A 15 -9.55 6.73 2.76
C SER A 15 -9.48 6.52 4.27
N MET A 16 -10.05 7.42 5.08
CA MET A 16 -10.06 7.39 6.56
C MET A 16 -11.44 7.05 7.14
N ASN A 17 -12.42 6.71 6.29
CA ASN A 17 -13.75 6.33 6.74
C ASN A 17 -13.77 4.85 7.13
N PRO A 18 -13.96 4.50 8.41
CA PRO A 18 -13.95 3.10 8.87
C PRO A 18 -15.10 2.26 8.30
N ASN A 19 -16.15 2.88 7.73
CA ASN A 19 -17.23 2.17 7.03
C ASN A 19 -16.96 2.01 5.52
N ASN A 20 -15.79 2.42 5.03
CA ASN A 20 -15.39 2.24 3.64
C ASN A 20 -14.56 0.94 3.52
N PRO A 21 -14.93 -0.02 2.65
CA PRO A 21 -14.13 -1.22 2.40
C PRO A 21 -12.67 -0.95 1.99
N ALA A 22 -12.40 0.21 1.36
CA ALA A 22 -11.04 0.59 1.01
C ALA A 22 -10.16 0.94 2.23
N HIS A 23 -10.76 1.38 3.34
CA HIS A 23 -10.03 1.63 4.59
C HIS A 23 -9.57 0.31 5.22
N GLU A 24 -10.46 -0.68 5.31
CA GLU A 24 -10.12 -2.02 5.81
C GLU A 24 -8.99 -2.66 4.98
N ALA A 25 -9.13 -2.69 3.65
CA ALA A 25 -8.09 -3.22 2.78
C ALA A 25 -6.75 -2.46 2.92
N SER A 26 -6.78 -1.16 3.22
CA SER A 26 -5.55 -0.38 3.44
C SER A 26 -4.86 -0.75 4.76
N GLU A 27 -5.63 -1.02 5.82
CA GLU A 27 -5.09 -1.49 7.09
C GLU A 27 -4.51 -2.90 6.98
N ASP A 28 -5.18 -3.82 6.27
CA ASP A 28 -4.68 -5.17 6.01
C ASP A 28 -3.36 -5.13 5.24
N ASN A 29 -3.32 -4.40 4.11
CA ASN A 29 -2.09 -4.21 3.33
C ASN A 29 -0.96 -3.62 4.17
N ARG A 30 -1.29 -2.70 5.09
CA ARG A 30 -0.32 -2.10 6.01
C ARG A 30 0.18 -3.11 7.05
N ALA A 31 -0.69 -3.96 7.57
CA ALA A 31 -0.30 -5.02 8.49
C ALA A 31 0.64 -6.02 7.81
N ASP A 32 0.32 -6.43 6.59
CA ASP A 32 1.13 -7.34 5.77
C ASP A 32 2.52 -6.78 5.47
N GLN A 33 2.63 -5.48 5.15
CA GLN A 33 3.92 -4.81 4.94
C GLN A 33 4.75 -4.65 6.23
N LEU A 34 4.12 -4.71 7.39
CA LEU A 34 4.79 -4.62 8.69
C LEU A 34 5.11 -5.99 9.29
N ASN A 35 4.56 -7.07 8.74
CA ASN A 35 4.78 -8.42 9.19
C ASN A 35 6.02 -9.04 8.51
N PRO A 36 7.15 -9.24 9.22
CA PRO A 36 8.35 -9.83 8.64
C PRO A 36 8.20 -11.26 8.12
N ASP A 37 7.16 -11.98 8.54
CA ASP A 37 6.86 -13.32 8.04
C ASP A 37 6.01 -13.31 6.76
N HIS A 38 5.56 -12.13 6.30
CA HIS A 38 4.70 -11.97 5.13
C HIS A 38 5.50 -11.52 3.90
N GLU A 39 5.16 -12.04 2.71
CA GLU A 39 5.87 -11.74 1.45
C GLU A 39 5.89 -10.23 1.13
N ALA A 40 4.77 -9.54 1.32
CA ALA A 40 4.67 -8.09 1.09
C ALA A 40 5.67 -7.25 1.91
N TYR A 41 6.13 -7.73 3.07
CA TYR A 41 7.18 -7.08 3.84
C TYR A 41 8.51 -7.11 3.07
N HIS A 42 8.86 -8.25 2.49
CA HIS A 42 10.09 -8.44 1.72
C HIS A 42 10.05 -7.69 0.39
N GLU A 43 8.91 -7.69 -0.28
CA GLU A 43 8.69 -6.93 -1.52
C GLU A 43 8.80 -5.42 -1.30
N SER A 44 8.16 -4.90 -0.23
CA SER A 44 8.16 -3.46 0.07
C SER A 44 9.53 -2.91 0.46
N ARG A 45 10.45 -3.78 0.88
CA ARG A 45 11.79 -3.43 1.36
C ARG A 45 12.84 -3.52 0.26
N GLY A 46 12.48 -4.03 -0.92
CA GLY A 46 13.43 -4.33 -1.98
C GLY A 46 14.45 -5.35 -1.49
N SER A 47 14.00 -6.58 -1.20
CA SER A 47 14.92 -7.65 -0.82
C SER A 47 16.00 -7.76 -1.90
N ASP A 48 17.23 -7.37 -1.53
CA ASP A 48 18.42 -7.28 -2.37
C ASP A 48 18.94 -8.68 -2.81
N ASP A 49 18.06 -9.53 -3.36
CA ASP A 49 18.42 -10.82 -3.96
C ASP A 49 18.68 -10.70 -5.48
N GLU A 50 18.92 -9.49 -5.99
CA GLU A 50 19.26 -9.21 -7.40
C GLU A 50 20.65 -8.59 -7.63
N ASP A 51 21.59 -8.73 -6.68
CA ASP A 51 22.99 -8.25 -6.86
C ASP A 51 24.03 -9.39 -6.66
N GLU A 52 23.69 -10.63 -7.01
CA GLU A 52 24.70 -11.68 -7.21
C GLU A 52 25.19 -11.67 -8.68
N GLU A 53 26.10 -10.74 -8.94
CA GLU A 53 27.35 -10.97 -9.70
C GLU A 53 27.24 -11.79 -11.00
N GLU A 54 26.90 -11.14 -12.12
CA GLU A 54 27.44 -11.53 -13.44
C GLU A 54 28.48 -10.47 -13.86
N ASP A 55 29.66 -10.58 -13.23
CA ASP A 55 30.92 -9.83 -13.40
C ASP A 55 31.56 -10.12 -14.79
N PRO A 56 32.54 -9.32 -15.28
CA PRO A 56 32.48 -7.98 -15.89
C PRO A 56 32.45 -7.94 -17.45
#